data_AF-A0A1S1T5Q8-F1
#
_entry.id   AF-A0A1S1T5Q8-F1
#
_cell.length_a   1.000
_cell.length_b   1.000
_cell.length_c   1.000
_cell.angle_alpha   90.00
_cell.angle_beta   90.00
_cell.angle_gamma   90.00
#
_symmetry.space_group_name_H-M   'P 1'
#
loop_
_entity.id
_entity.type
_entity.pdbx_description
1 polymer ?
#
loop_
_entity_poly.entity_id
_entity_poly.type
_entity_poly.pdbx_seq_one_letter_code
_entity_poly.pdbx_strand_id
1 'polypeptide(L)'
;MDFFHVLIVLLESTIRVSVPLVFAALAGLFTERAGVFDISLEGKMLGAAFAAGAAAAVSQSVWVGLAAAVLVSVLLSLVHGYASITQRGNQIVSGVAINFIVAGATVILGEAWFRQGGRTPALVEGARFQIVNFPGADAIRDVPVLGPIYADLLSGHFLLTYVAFAMVPISWWILFRTRFGLRLRAVGENPGAVDTAGISVIWLRYRAVICCGILCGFAGAYLSLAMTAGFVKGMTAGKGYIALAALIFAKWRPVNVMFACLLFGFLDALAIRLQGAPLPLIGRVPVQLMQALPYILTVVLLAGFIGKAIPPKAGGVPYVKER
;
A
#
# COMPACT_ATOMS: atom_id res chain seq x y z
N MET A 1 5.58 12.64 -30.82
CA MET A 1 4.55 12.42 -29.78
C MET A 1 4.24 13.76 -29.20
N ASP A 2 2.98 14.19 -29.25
CA ASP A 2 2.56 15.46 -28.65
C ASP A 2 2.88 15.46 -27.15
N PHE A 3 3.41 16.57 -26.63
CA PHE A 3 3.78 16.69 -25.21
C PHE A 3 2.60 16.36 -24.29
N PHE A 4 1.39 16.73 -24.74
CA PHE A 4 0.14 16.43 -24.07
C PHE A 4 -0.10 14.92 -23.90
N HIS A 5 0.07 14.11 -24.94
CA HIS A 5 -0.11 12.65 -24.84
C HIS A 5 0.92 12.00 -23.91
N VAL A 6 2.16 12.50 -23.94
CA VAL A 6 3.21 12.03 -23.02
C VAL A 6 2.82 12.31 -21.57
N LEU A 7 2.27 13.49 -21.30
CA LEU A 7 1.80 13.87 -19.97
C LEU A 7 0.64 12.99 -19.51
N ILE A 8 -0.36 12.73 -20.35
CA ILE A 8 -1.50 11.88 -20.01
C ILE A 8 -1.06 10.46 -19.65
N VAL A 9 -0.21 9.82 -20.48
CA VAL A 9 0.29 8.46 -20.22
C VAL A 9 1.13 8.40 -18.92
N LEU A 10 1.88 9.47 -18.63
CA LEU A 10 2.64 9.58 -17.39
C LEU A 10 1.73 9.69 -16.17
N LEU A 11 0.67 10.51 -16.24
CA LEU A 11 -0.32 10.66 -15.17
C LEU A 11 -1.14 9.39 -14.96
N GLU A 12 -1.54 8.70 -16.02
CA GLU A 12 -2.21 7.40 -15.95
C GLU A 12 -1.33 6.36 -15.23
N SER A 13 -0.05 6.28 -15.60
CA SER A 13 0.92 5.39 -14.96
C SER A 13 1.16 5.76 -13.50
N THR A 14 1.17 7.07 -13.19
CA THR A 14 1.27 7.59 -11.82
C THR A 14 0.13 7.07 -10.95
N ILE A 15 -1.12 7.18 -11.43
CA ILE A 15 -2.30 6.68 -10.73
C ILE A 15 -2.13 5.18 -10.46
N ARG A 16 -1.88 4.38 -11.49
CA ARG A 16 -1.74 2.91 -11.38
C ARG A 16 -0.67 2.49 -10.37
N VAL A 17 0.51 3.10 -10.40
CA VAL A 17 1.63 2.74 -9.52
C VAL A 17 1.39 3.22 -8.07
N SER A 18 0.64 4.31 -7.88
CA SER A 18 0.35 4.85 -6.55
C SER A 18 -0.65 4.02 -5.74
N VAL A 19 -1.55 3.27 -6.37
CA VAL A 19 -2.63 2.50 -5.70
C VAL A 19 -2.14 1.61 -4.54
N PRO A 20 -1.17 0.70 -4.73
CA PRO A 20 -0.69 -0.14 -3.64
C PRO A 20 -0.01 0.68 -2.53
N LEU A 21 0.63 1.80 -2.87
CA LEU A 21 1.22 2.73 -1.90
C LEU A 21 0.14 3.41 -1.05
N VAL A 22 -0.95 3.87 -1.67
CA VAL A 22 -2.07 4.50 -0.96
C VAL A 22 -2.68 3.53 0.04
N PHE A 23 -2.99 2.30 -0.38
CA PHE A 23 -3.53 1.28 0.52
C PHE A 23 -2.59 0.98 1.69
N ALA A 24 -1.31 0.74 1.41
CA ALA A 24 -0.32 0.41 2.44
C ALA A 24 -0.05 1.60 3.39
N ALA A 25 -0.03 2.83 2.88
CA ALA A 25 0.21 4.00 3.72
C ALA A 25 -1.00 4.33 4.59
N LEU A 26 -2.23 4.13 4.09
CA LEU A 26 -3.44 4.19 4.91
C LEU A 26 -3.48 3.05 5.93
N ALA A 27 -2.99 1.86 5.60
CA ALA A 27 -2.85 0.75 6.55
C ALA A 27 -1.97 1.16 7.74
N GLY A 28 -0.76 1.66 7.45
CA GLY A 28 0.16 2.20 8.46
C GLY A 28 -0.41 3.38 9.24
N LEU A 29 -1.21 4.23 8.59
CA LEU A 29 -1.87 5.35 9.25
C LEU A 29 -2.75 4.89 10.43
N PHE A 30 -3.51 3.81 10.27
CA PHE A 30 -4.36 3.29 11.34
C PHE A 30 -3.55 2.75 12.52
N THR A 31 -2.54 1.90 12.26
CA THR A 31 -1.71 1.29 13.31
C THR A 31 -0.87 2.32 14.03
N GLU A 32 -0.23 3.24 13.31
CA GLU A 32 0.61 4.25 13.94
C GLU A 32 -0.20 5.26 14.75
N ARG A 33 -1.39 5.65 14.27
CA ARG A 33 -2.30 6.48 15.08
C ARG A 33 -2.75 5.79 16.36
N ALA A 34 -2.68 4.46 16.45
CA ALA A 34 -2.92 3.68 17.66
C ALA A 34 -1.65 3.43 18.50
N GLY A 35 -0.49 3.97 18.10
CA GLY A 35 0.79 3.76 18.77
C GLY A 35 1.45 2.42 18.47
N VAL A 36 1.07 1.75 17.37
CA VAL A 36 1.69 0.50 16.91
C VAL A 36 2.42 0.76 15.59
N PHE A 37 3.75 0.78 15.64
CA PHE A 37 4.62 0.86 14.48
C PHE A 37 4.66 -0.48 13.77
N ASP A 38 4.44 -0.43 12.45
CA ASP A 38 4.22 -1.61 11.65
C ASP A 38 5.14 -1.60 10.43
N ILE A 39 6.36 -2.10 10.61
CA ILE A 39 7.30 -2.29 9.49
C ILE A 39 6.93 -3.54 8.68
N SER A 40 5.99 -4.37 9.17
CA SER A 40 5.52 -5.55 8.45
C SER A 40 4.59 -5.28 7.27
N LEU A 41 4.31 -4.00 6.93
CA LEU A 41 3.52 -3.65 5.74
C LEU A 41 4.04 -4.35 4.47
N GLU A 42 5.35 -4.42 4.29
CA GLU A 42 5.99 -5.08 3.15
C GLU A 42 5.63 -6.59 3.08
N GLY A 43 5.84 -7.31 4.19
CA GLY A 43 5.54 -8.74 4.30
C GLY A 43 4.05 -9.02 4.18
N LYS A 44 3.19 -8.19 4.78
CA LYS A 44 1.72 -8.33 4.68
C LYS A 44 1.24 -8.18 3.24
N MET A 45 1.74 -7.16 2.53
CA MET A 45 1.44 -6.98 1.11
C MET A 45 1.94 -8.17 0.28
N LEU A 46 3.13 -8.68 0.55
CA LEU A 46 3.73 -9.77 -0.21
C LEU A 46 2.98 -11.09 0.01
N GLY A 47 2.65 -11.40 1.26
CA GLY A 47 1.86 -12.57 1.63
C GLY A 47 0.44 -12.49 1.07
N ALA A 48 -0.18 -11.31 1.13
CA ALA A 48 -1.46 -11.05 0.50
C ALA A 48 -1.42 -11.25 -1.02
N ALA A 49 -0.38 -10.74 -1.70
CA ALA A 49 -0.22 -10.90 -3.14
C ALA A 49 -0.05 -12.37 -3.55
N PHE A 50 0.74 -13.13 -2.79
CA PHE A 50 0.89 -14.57 -3.01
C PHE A 50 -0.44 -15.30 -2.79
N ALA A 51 -1.12 -15.03 -1.68
CA ALA A 51 -2.41 -15.65 -1.36
C ALA A 51 -3.48 -15.34 -2.40
N ALA A 52 -3.57 -14.10 -2.87
CA ALA A 52 -4.45 -13.71 -3.96
C ALA A 52 -4.14 -14.47 -5.24
N GLY A 53 -2.88 -14.43 -5.70
CA GLY A 53 -2.46 -15.09 -6.94
C GLY A 53 -2.69 -16.61 -6.88
N ALA A 54 -2.33 -17.26 -5.78
CA ALA A 54 -2.50 -18.69 -5.60
C ALA A 54 -3.99 -19.09 -5.55
N ALA A 55 -4.80 -18.40 -4.74
CA ALA A 55 -6.22 -18.70 -4.62
C ALA A 55 -6.98 -18.41 -5.92
N ALA A 56 -6.68 -17.31 -6.61
CA ALA A 56 -7.28 -16.99 -7.90
C ALA A 56 -6.84 -18.00 -8.99
N ALA A 57 -5.59 -18.46 -8.99
CA ALA A 57 -5.13 -19.46 -9.94
C ALA A 57 -5.84 -20.81 -9.76
N VAL A 58 -6.16 -21.22 -8.52
CA VAL A 58 -6.86 -22.47 -8.26
C VAL A 58 -8.37 -22.34 -8.47
N SER A 59 -8.98 -21.28 -7.93
CA SER A 59 -10.44 -21.08 -7.96
C SER A 59 -10.97 -20.46 -9.25
N GLN A 60 -10.08 -19.91 -10.08
CA GLN A 60 -10.40 -19.14 -11.28
C GLN A 60 -11.31 -17.92 -10.99
N SER A 61 -11.27 -17.39 -9.75
CA SER A 61 -12.11 -16.28 -9.29
C SER A 61 -11.30 -15.17 -8.65
N VAL A 62 -11.44 -13.96 -9.20
CA VAL A 62 -10.81 -12.74 -8.65
C VAL A 62 -11.26 -12.44 -7.22
N TRP A 63 -12.52 -12.73 -6.89
CA TRP A 63 -13.10 -12.43 -5.57
C TRP A 63 -12.59 -13.38 -4.49
N VAL A 64 -12.40 -14.66 -4.84
CA VAL A 64 -11.76 -15.63 -3.95
C VAL A 64 -10.30 -15.23 -3.71
N GLY A 65 -9.60 -14.78 -4.75
CA GLY A 65 -8.26 -14.18 -4.63
C GLY A 65 -8.24 -12.99 -3.67
N LEU A 66 -9.15 -12.03 -3.83
CA LEU A 66 -9.27 -10.86 -2.96
C LEU A 66 -9.53 -11.26 -1.49
N ALA A 67 -10.46 -12.19 -1.26
CA ALA A 67 -10.78 -12.67 0.07
C ALA A 67 -9.58 -13.37 0.73
N ALA A 68 -8.85 -14.20 -0.02
CA ALA A 68 -7.64 -14.85 0.46
C ALA A 68 -6.54 -13.83 0.82
N ALA A 69 -6.33 -12.80 0.00
CA ALA A 69 -5.38 -11.73 0.28
C ALA A 69 -5.71 -10.98 1.57
N VAL A 70 -6.97 -10.60 1.77
CA VAL A 70 -7.44 -9.94 2.99
C VAL A 70 -7.25 -10.86 4.20
N LEU A 71 -7.66 -12.13 4.10
CA LEU A 71 -7.54 -13.09 5.19
C LEU A 71 -6.09 -13.27 5.63
N VAL A 72 -5.18 -13.56 4.69
CA VAL A 72 -3.76 -13.79 4.99
C VAL A 72 -3.11 -12.53 5.58
N SER A 73 -3.40 -11.35 5.01
CA SER A 73 -2.88 -10.09 5.54
C SER A 73 -3.39 -9.77 6.94
N VAL A 74 -4.66 -10.04 7.23
CA VAL A 74 -5.25 -9.89 8.57
C VAL A 74 -4.60 -10.87 9.55
N LEU A 75 -4.39 -12.13 9.17
CA LEU A 75 -3.72 -13.11 10.02
C LEU A 75 -2.28 -12.69 10.34
N LEU A 76 -1.50 -12.28 9.34
CA LEU A 76 -0.15 -11.74 9.55
C LEU A 76 -0.17 -10.48 10.44
N SER A 77 -1.19 -9.65 10.27
CA SER A 77 -1.39 -8.48 11.14
C SER A 77 -1.70 -8.89 12.57
N LEU A 78 -2.56 -9.87 12.80
CA LEU A 78 -2.86 -10.37 14.13
C LEU A 78 -1.64 -11.01 14.80
N VAL A 79 -0.76 -11.69 14.05
CA VAL A 79 0.53 -12.18 14.57
C VAL A 79 1.39 -11.01 15.03
N HIS A 80 1.49 -9.95 14.22
CA HIS A 80 2.19 -8.74 14.61
C HIS A 80 1.58 -8.10 15.87
N GLY A 81 0.25 -7.97 15.91
CA GLY A 81 -0.51 -7.42 17.03
C GLY A 81 -0.33 -8.24 18.30
N TYR A 82 -0.31 -9.56 18.19
CA TYR A 82 -0.07 -10.46 19.32
C TYR A 82 1.33 -10.26 19.91
N ALA A 83 2.36 -10.26 19.05
CA ALA A 83 3.74 -10.04 19.49
C ALA A 83 3.94 -8.64 20.10
N SER A 84 3.36 -7.60 19.50
CA SER A 84 3.60 -6.20 19.90
C SER A 84 2.69 -5.71 21.03
N ILE A 85 1.42 -6.11 21.04
CA ILE A 85 0.40 -5.61 21.98
C ILE A 85 0.30 -6.53 23.19
N THR A 86 0.10 -7.84 22.96
CA THR A 86 -0.12 -8.81 24.06
C THR A 86 1.20 -9.22 24.71
N GLN A 87 2.18 -9.61 23.90
CA GLN A 87 3.50 -10.03 24.41
C GLN A 87 4.44 -8.85 24.68
N ARG A 88 4.03 -7.62 24.34
CA ARG A 88 4.80 -6.39 24.57
C ARG A 88 6.20 -6.43 23.96
N GLY A 89 6.36 -7.21 22.88
CA GLY A 89 7.61 -7.33 22.16
C GLY A 89 7.94 -6.07 21.37
N ASN A 90 9.20 -5.98 20.95
CA ASN A 90 9.64 -4.89 20.08
C ASN A 90 8.92 -4.96 18.72
N GLN A 91 8.21 -3.90 18.38
CA GLN A 91 7.34 -3.83 17.21
C GLN A 91 8.15 -3.87 15.90
N ILE A 92 9.33 -3.24 15.89
CA ILE A 92 10.27 -3.28 14.74
C ILE A 92 10.74 -4.71 14.53
N VAL A 93 11.17 -5.40 15.59
CA VAL A 93 11.67 -6.79 15.50
C VAL A 93 10.58 -7.73 15.00
N SER A 94 9.36 -7.63 15.56
CA SER A 94 8.22 -8.41 15.08
C SER A 94 7.91 -8.13 13.61
N GLY A 95 7.92 -6.85 13.21
CA GLY A 95 7.63 -6.46 11.83
C GLY A 95 8.66 -7.01 10.83
N VAL A 96 9.95 -6.87 11.16
CA VAL A 96 11.06 -7.39 10.35
C VAL A 96 11.03 -8.91 10.26
N ALA A 97 10.72 -9.61 11.36
CA ALA A 97 10.57 -11.07 11.36
C ALA A 97 9.46 -11.53 10.40
N ILE A 98 8.31 -10.87 10.39
CA ILE A 98 7.22 -11.17 9.46
C ILE A 98 7.67 -10.96 8.01
N ASN A 99 8.39 -9.88 7.73
CA ASN A 99 8.91 -9.61 6.38
C ASN A 99 9.80 -10.75 5.87
N PHE A 100 10.75 -11.21 6.70
CA PHE A 100 11.64 -12.32 6.33
C PHE A 100 10.90 -13.64 6.17
N ILE A 101 10.01 -13.98 7.11
CA ILE A 101 9.22 -15.22 7.06
C ILE A 101 8.40 -15.25 5.77
N VAL A 102 7.69 -14.17 5.45
CA VAL A 102 6.83 -14.12 4.26
C VAL A 102 7.66 -14.09 2.98
N ALA A 103 8.78 -13.37 2.95
CA ALA A 103 9.68 -13.36 1.79
C ALA A 103 10.21 -14.76 1.45
N GLY A 104 10.56 -15.57 2.46
CA GLY A 104 10.97 -16.96 2.26
C GLY A 104 9.78 -17.89 1.95
N ALA A 105 8.71 -17.80 2.73
CA ALA A 105 7.54 -18.67 2.62
C ALA A 105 6.86 -18.57 1.26
N THR A 106 6.68 -17.37 0.71
CA THR A 106 6.04 -17.18 -0.61
C THR A 106 6.82 -17.84 -1.75
N VAL A 107 8.15 -17.87 -1.66
CA VAL A 107 9.00 -18.56 -2.64
C VAL A 107 8.87 -20.08 -2.51
N ILE A 108 8.99 -20.59 -1.27
CA ILE A 108 8.93 -22.03 -1.01
C ILE A 108 7.55 -22.59 -1.35
N LEU A 109 6.48 -21.92 -0.93
CA LEU A 109 5.11 -22.34 -1.21
C LEU A 109 4.78 -22.22 -2.69
N GLY A 110 5.22 -21.15 -3.36
CA GLY A 110 5.04 -21.01 -4.80
C GLY A 110 5.73 -22.11 -5.60
N GLU A 111 6.95 -22.47 -5.21
CA GLU A 111 7.68 -23.57 -5.83
C GLU A 111 7.03 -24.93 -5.55
N ALA A 112 6.69 -25.20 -4.29
CA ALA A 112 6.07 -26.47 -3.89
C ALA A 112 4.71 -26.70 -4.55
N TRP A 113 3.92 -25.64 -4.73
CA TRP A 113 2.55 -25.76 -5.27
C TRP A 113 2.52 -25.68 -6.79
N PHE A 114 3.25 -24.75 -7.40
CA PHE A 114 3.12 -24.45 -8.83
C PHE A 114 4.33 -24.87 -9.67
N ARG A 115 5.48 -25.18 -9.05
CA ARG A 115 6.72 -25.59 -9.74
C ARG A 115 7.16 -24.62 -10.84
N GLN A 116 7.03 -23.32 -10.55
CA GLN A 116 7.32 -22.21 -11.47
C GLN A 116 8.31 -21.19 -10.88
N GLY A 117 9.30 -21.64 -10.12
CA GLY A 117 10.34 -20.78 -9.55
C GLY A 117 9.82 -19.83 -8.47
N GLY A 118 8.84 -20.27 -7.66
CA GLY A 118 8.19 -19.42 -6.66
C GLY A 118 7.17 -18.42 -7.23
N ARG A 119 6.65 -18.66 -8.44
CA ARG A 119 5.60 -17.86 -9.10
C ARG A 119 4.28 -18.63 -9.12
N THR A 120 3.17 -17.93 -9.31
CA THR A 120 1.89 -18.58 -9.64
C THR A 120 1.69 -18.59 -11.16
N PRO A 121 0.84 -19.48 -11.69
CA PRO A 121 0.41 -19.42 -13.09
C PRO A 121 -0.19 -18.06 -13.44
N ALA A 122 -0.14 -17.71 -14.72
CA ALA A 122 -0.84 -16.55 -15.24
C ALA A 122 -2.35 -16.72 -15.06
N LEU A 123 -3.00 -15.66 -14.60
CA LEU A 123 -4.43 -15.66 -14.30
C LEU A 123 -5.24 -15.47 -15.58
N VAL A 124 -6.29 -16.28 -15.74
CA VAL A 124 -7.28 -16.08 -16.81
C VAL A 124 -8.12 -14.84 -16.55
N GLU A 125 -8.89 -14.43 -17.55
CA GLU A 125 -9.68 -13.20 -17.52
C GLU A 125 -10.66 -13.11 -16.32
N GLY A 126 -11.32 -14.20 -15.93
CA GLY A 126 -12.21 -14.26 -14.75
C GLY A 126 -11.50 -14.30 -13.39
N ALA A 127 -10.20 -14.59 -13.38
CA ALA A 127 -9.39 -14.73 -12.18
C ALA A 127 -8.61 -13.46 -11.82
N ARG A 128 -8.79 -12.37 -12.58
CA ARG A 128 -8.10 -11.09 -12.39
C ARG A 128 -9.08 -9.92 -12.43
N PHE A 129 -8.70 -8.76 -11.89
CA PHE A 129 -9.55 -7.58 -11.97
C PHE A 129 -9.62 -7.07 -13.40
N GLN A 130 -10.84 -6.76 -13.83
CA GLN A 130 -11.08 -6.09 -15.10
C GLN A 130 -11.07 -4.58 -14.93
N ILE A 131 -10.74 -3.92 -16.03
CA ILE A 131 -10.81 -2.47 -16.14
C ILE A 131 -12.28 -2.06 -16.13
N VAL A 132 -12.59 -1.03 -15.36
CA VAL A 132 -13.93 -0.42 -15.35
C VAL A 132 -13.91 0.78 -16.27
N ASN A 133 -14.76 0.74 -17.30
CA ASN A 133 -14.96 1.87 -18.22
C ASN A 133 -16.19 2.67 -17.80
N PHE A 134 -16.06 3.98 -17.72
CA PHE A 134 -17.17 4.87 -17.45
C PHE A 134 -18.08 5.02 -18.69
N PRO A 135 -19.39 5.25 -18.48
CA PRO A 135 -20.33 5.40 -19.59
C PRO A 135 -19.94 6.58 -20.48
N GLY A 136 -19.95 6.37 -21.80
CA GLY A 136 -19.59 7.41 -22.77
C GLY A 136 -18.08 7.66 -22.93
N ALA A 137 -17.22 6.92 -22.23
CA ALA A 137 -15.77 7.04 -22.37
C ALA A 137 -15.30 6.75 -23.81
N ASP A 138 -15.83 5.70 -24.44
CA ASP A 138 -15.48 5.34 -25.82
C ASP A 138 -16.01 6.37 -26.83
N ALA A 139 -17.16 7.00 -26.56
CA ALA A 139 -17.78 7.96 -27.47
C ALA A 139 -17.08 9.33 -27.48
N ILE A 140 -16.39 9.69 -26.40
CA ILE A 140 -15.71 10.99 -26.23
C ILE A 140 -14.21 10.87 -26.53
N ARG A 141 -13.69 9.66 -26.78
CA ARG A 141 -12.26 9.39 -26.92
C ARG A 141 -11.60 10.19 -28.04
N ASP A 142 -12.32 10.44 -29.13
CA ASP A 142 -11.83 11.20 -30.28
C ASP A 142 -11.87 12.73 -30.08
N VAL A 143 -12.48 13.22 -28.99
CA VAL A 143 -12.52 14.65 -28.68
C VAL A 143 -11.13 15.11 -28.21
N PRO A 144 -10.50 16.10 -28.87
CA PRO A 144 -9.19 16.60 -28.46
C PRO A 144 -9.22 17.10 -27.01
N VAL A 145 -8.18 16.76 -26.24
CA VAL A 145 -7.99 17.11 -24.82
C VAL A 145 -8.98 16.43 -23.86
N LEU A 146 -10.30 16.55 -24.07
CA LEU A 146 -11.32 15.99 -23.18
C LEU A 146 -11.42 14.46 -23.27
N GLY A 147 -11.25 13.90 -24.46
CA GLY A 147 -11.25 12.45 -24.67
C GLY A 147 -10.19 11.74 -23.86
N PRO A 148 -8.89 12.07 -24.01
CA PRO A 148 -7.82 11.45 -23.24
C PRO A 148 -7.95 11.64 -21.71
N ILE A 149 -8.46 12.79 -21.26
CA ILE A 149 -8.67 13.04 -19.82
C ILE A 149 -9.82 12.17 -19.27
N TYR A 150 -10.93 12.06 -19.99
CA TYR A 150 -12.07 11.30 -19.50
C TYR A 150 -11.89 9.79 -19.69
N ALA A 151 -11.44 9.37 -20.87
CA ALA A 151 -11.31 7.97 -21.25
C ALA A 151 -10.08 7.28 -20.66
N ASP A 152 -8.93 7.97 -20.61
CA ASP A 152 -7.66 7.35 -20.18
C ASP A 152 -7.26 7.76 -18.74
N LEU A 153 -7.51 9.00 -18.31
CA LEU A 153 -7.11 9.45 -16.97
C LEU A 153 -8.14 9.11 -15.87
N LEU A 154 -9.45 9.31 -16.13
CA LEU A 154 -10.53 9.08 -15.15
C LEU A 154 -11.14 7.68 -15.25
N SER A 155 -11.44 7.25 -16.47
CA SER A 155 -11.90 5.91 -16.83
C SER A 155 -10.71 4.97 -17.06
N GLY A 156 -10.95 3.68 -17.26
CA GLY A 156 -9.90 2.76 -17.71
C GLY A 156 -9.03 2.18 -16.59
N HIS A 157 -9.46 2.33 -15.33
CA HIS A 157 -8.73 1.79 -14.18
C HIS A 157 -9.39 0.55 -13.59
N PHE A 158 -8.61 -0.25 -12.87
CA PHE A 158 -9.13 -1.39 -12.11
C PHE A 158 -10.05 -0.93 -10.98
N LEU A 159 -11.03 -1.75 -10.60
CA LEU A 159 -11.94 -1.48 -9.48
C LEU A 159 -11.20 -1.04 -8.20
N LEU A 160 -10.10 -1.72 -7.87
CA LEU A 160 -9.31 -1.42 -6.67
C LEU A 160 -8.64 -0.04 -6.71
N THR A 161 -8.39 0.53 -7.90
CA THR A 161 -7.92 1.91 -8.02
C THR A 161 -8.95 2.87 -7.44
N TYR A 162 -10.21 2.76 -7.87
CA TYR A 162 -11.30 3.60 -7.36
C TYR A 162 -11.52 3.38 -5.86
N VAL A 163 -11.44 2.14 -5.39
CA VAL A 163 -11.52 1.82 -3.96
C VAL A 163 -10.37 2.49 -3.19
N ALA A 164 -9.14 2.50 -3.71
CA ALA A 164 -7.99 3.12 -3.02
C ALA A 164 -8.20 4.61 -2.80
N PHE A 165 -8.62 5.34 -3.83
CA PHE A 165 -8.89 6.77 -3.73
C PHE A 165 -10.12 7.06 -2.88
N ALA A 166 -11.16 6.21 -2.91
CA ALA A 166 -12.30 6.32 -2.01
C ALA A 166 -11.94 6.04 -0.55
N MET A 167 -10.96 5.16 -0.29
CA MET A 167 -10.49 4.87 1.06
C MET A 167 -9.80 6.06 1.72
N VAL A 168 -9.34 7.06 0.97
CA VAL A 168 -8.74 8.29 1.51
C VAL A 168 -9.76 9.13 2.29
N PRO A 169 -10.87 9.63 1.70
CA PRO A 169 -11.90 10.35 2.44
C PRO A 169 -12.61 9.47 3.47
N ILE A 170 -12.76 8.16 3.21
CA ILE A 170 -13.31 7.22 4.21
C ILE A 170 -12.39 7.15 5.44
N SER A 171 -11.09 6.99 5.26
CA SER A 171 -10.12 6.96 6.36
C SER A 171 -10.08 8.29 7.10
N TRP A 172 -10.18 9.41 6.39
CA TRP A 172 -10.33 10.72 7.00
C TRP A 172 -11.58 10.83 7.87
N TRP A 173 -12.73 10.41 7.34
CA TRP A 173 -13.98 10.41 8.08
C TRP A 173 -13.87 9.53 9.33
N ILE A 174 -13.38 8.30 9.18
CA ILE A 174 -13.19 7.37 10.30
C ILE A 174 -12.28 7.98 11.38
N LEU A 175 -11.12 8.52 11.02
CA LEU A 175 -10.13 9.01 11.99
C LEU A 175 -10.51 10.34 12.65
N PHE A 176 -11.17 11.25 11.93
CA PHE A 176 -11.42 12.61 12.40
C PHE A 176 -12.87 12.91 12.75
N ARG A 177 -13.84 12.12 12.27
CA ARG A 177 -15.28 12.38 12.44
C ARG A 177 -16.02 11.29 13.23
N THR A 178 -15.37 10.19 13.61
CA THR A 178 -16.01 9.12 14.41
C THR A 178 -15.44 8.99 15.82
N ARG A 179 -16.24 8.41 16.72
CA ARG A 179 -15.82 8.05 18.10
C ARG A 179 -14.65 7.06 18.10
N PHE A 180 -14.63 6.13 17.15
CA PHE A 180 -13.52 5.19 16.99
C PHE A 180 -12.22 5.93 16.69
N GLY A 181 -12.23 6.83 15.71
CA GLY A 181 -11.04 7.61 15.32
C GLY A 181 -10.52 8.52 16.42
N LEU A 182 -11.41 9.18 17.17
CA LEU A 182 -11.04 9.99 18.34
C LEU A 182 -10.30 9.14 19.38
N ARG A 183 -10.89 8.00 19.76
CA ARG A 183 -10.30 7.07 20.74
C ARG A 183 -8.99 6.47 20.25
N LEU A 184 -8.92 6.11 18.97
CA LEU A 184 -7.71 5.56 18.36
C LEU A 184 -6.54 6.54 18.46
N ARG A 185 -6.77 7.80 18.05
CA ARG A 185 -5.76 8.86 18.15
C ARG A 185 -5.38 9.16 19.60
N ALA A 186 -6.35 9.17 20.51
CA ALA A 186 -6.07 9.33 21.93
C ALA A 186 -5.17 8.21 22.47
N VAL A 187 -5.36 6.96 22.03
CA VAL A 187 -4.50 5.84 22.41
C VAL A 187 -3.06 6.04 21.92
N GLY A 188 -2.86 6.57 20.71
CA GLY A 188 -1.52 6.88 20.19
C GLY A 188 -0.83 8.04 20.90
N GLU A 189 -1.58 8.99 21.47
CA GLU A 189 -1.05 10.16 22.17
C GLU A 189 -0.82 9.90 23.68
N ASN A 190 -1.82 9.36 24.37
CA ASN A 190 -1.76 9.04 25.79
C ASN A 190 -2.68 7.84 26.11
N PRO A 191 -2.17 6.60 26.05
CA PRO A 191 -2.96 5.41 26.31
C PRO A 191 -3.46 5.32 27.76
N GLY A 192 -2.71 5.87 28.73
CA GLY A 192 -3.12 5.91 30.13
C GLY A 192 -4.42 6.70 30.33
N ALA A 193 -4.54 7.87 29.69
CA ALA A 193 -5.76 8.68 29.75
C ALA A 193 -6.99 7.98 29.11
N VAL A 194 -6.78 7.08 28.16
CA VAL A 194 -7.87 6.31 27.54
C VAL A 194 -8.32 5.16 28.46
N ASP A 195 -7.38 4.51 29.14
CA ASP A 195 -7.69 3.43 30.08
C ASP A 195 -8.37 3.94 31.35
N THR A 196 -7.98 5.10 31.89
CA THR A 196 -8.67 5.74 33.03
C THR A 196 -10.11 6.16 32.70
N ALA A 197 -10.39 6.44 31.42
CA ALA A 197 -11.75 6.66 30.92
C ALA A 197 -12.55 5.35 30.71
N GLY A 198 -12.02 4.20 31.13
CA GLY A 198 -12.67 2.89 31.07
C GLY A 198 -12.67 2.23 29.68
N ILE A 199 -11.84 2.71 28.75
CA ILE A 199 -11.81 2.20 27.37
C ILE A 199 -10.59 1.30 27.17
N SER A 200 -10.81 0.08 26.70
CA SER A 200 -9.72 -0.88 26.44
C SER A 200 -8.76 -0.39 25.34
N VAL A 201 -7.56 0.00 25.76
CA VAL A 201 -6.43 0.37 24.88
C VAL A 201 -6.01 -0.80 24.00
N ILE A 202 -5.90 -1.99 24.60
CA ILE A 202 -5.48 -3.22 23.92
C ILE A 202 -6.42 -3.51 22.75
N TRP A 203 -7.74 -3.45 22.98
CA TRP A 203 -8.71 -3.74 21.94
C TRP A 203 -8.70 -2.71 20.81
N LEU A 204 -8.49 -1.42 21.13
CA LEU A 204 -8.34 -0.39 20.11
C LEU A 204 -7.09 -0.61 19.24
N ARG A 205 -5.96 -0.99 19.83
CA ARG A 205 -4.73 -1.33 19.09
C ARG A 205 -4.95 -2.55 18.17
N TYR A 206 -5.63 -3.59 18.64
CA TYR A 206 -5.96 -4.75 17.79
C TYR A 206 -6.86 -4.38 16.61
N ARG A 207 -7.88 -3.53 16.83
CA ARG A 207 -8.72 -3.03 15.74
C ARG A 207 -7.93 -2.26 14.69
N ALA A 208 -6.95 -1.45 15.14
CA ALA A 208 -6.04 -0.74 14.24
C ALA A 208 -5.24 -1.71 13.35
N VAL A 209 -4.69 -2.76 13.97
CA VAL A 209 -3.91 -3.80 13.30
C VAL A 209 -4.77 -4.61 12.33
N ILE A 210 -6.04 -4.88 12.65
CA ILE A 210 -6.98 -5.51 11.71
C ILE A 210 -7.26 -4.60 10.50
N CYS A 211 -7.49 -3.30 10.72
CA CYS A 211 -7.65 -2.34 9.63
C CYS A 211 -6.41 -2.29 8.72
N CYS A 212 -5.21 -2.33 9.31
CA CYS A 212 -3.96 -2.45 8.58
C CYS A 212 -3.93 -3.72 7.72
N GLY A 213 -4.29 -4.87 8.30
CA GLY A 213 -4.39 -6.13 7.56
C GLY A 213 -5.32 -6.07 6.36
N ILE A 214 -6.52 -5.49 6.51
CA ILE A 214 -7.49 -5.37 5.41
C ILE A 214 -6.91 -4.53 4.26
N LEU A 215 -6.34 -3.36 4.59
CA LEU A 215 -5.80 -2.43 3.60
C LEU A 215 -4.53 -2.97 2.92
N CYS A 216 -3.62 -3.63 3.66
CA CYS A 216 -2.51 -4.36 3.06
C CYS A 216 -2.97 -5.54 2.18
N GLY A 217 -4.09 -6.18 2.54
CA GLY A 217 -4.74 -7.20 1.74
C GLY A 217 -5.15 -6.67 0.36
N PHE A 218 -5.79 -5.50 0.32
CA PHE A 218 -6.13 -4.82 -0.93
C PHE A 218 -4.89 -4.40 -1.72
N ALA A 219 -3.84 -3.92 -1.06
CA ALA A 219 -2.59 -3.58 -1.73
C ALA A 219 -1.94 -4.80 -2.41
N GLY A 220 -1.86 -5.95 -1.72
CA GLY A 220 -1.31 -7.19 -2.28
C GLY A 220 -2.20 -7.79 -3.38
N ALA A 221 -3.51 -7.75 -3.19
CA ALA A 221 -4.47 -8.17 -4.23
C ALA A 221 -4.34 -7.31 -5.49
N TYR A 222 -4.13 -6.00 -5.36
CA TYR A 222 -3.90 -5.12 -6.51
C TYR A 222 -2.65 -5.51 -7.30
N LEU A 223 -1.53 -5.75 -6.60
CA LEU A 223 -0.26 -6.13 -7.23
C LEU A 223 -0.41 -7.42 -8.06
N SER A 224 -1.04 -8.44 -7.50
CA SER A 224 -1.15 -9.77 -8.13
C SER A 224 -2.32 -9.90 -9.09
N LEU A 225 -3.52 -9.44 -8.71
CA LEU A 225 -4.76 -9.64 -9.47
C LEU A 225 -5.07 -8.53 -10.46
N ALA A 226 -4.48 -7.34 -10.33
CA ALA A 226 -4.71 -6.23 -11.26
C ALA A 226 -3.47 -5.97 -12.13
N MET A 227 -2.33 -5.69 -11.50
CA MET A 227 -1.16 -5.20 -12.22
C MET A 227 -0.38 -6.28 -12.99
N THR A 228 -0.18 -7.46 -12.39
CA THR A 228 0.68 -8.52 -12.97
C THR A 228 -0.09 -9.72 -13.51
N ALA A 229 -1.37 -9.91 -13.13
CA ALA A 229 -2.18 -11.09 -13.48
C ALA A 229 -1.51 -12.41 -13.03
N GLY A 230 -1.00 -12.42 -11.81
CA GLY A 230 -0.27 -13.51 -11.19
C GLY A 230 0.71 -12.99 -10.13
N PHE A 231 1.25 -13.89 -9.33
CA PHE A 231 2.28 -13.58 -8.35
C PHE A 231 3.68 -13.79 -8.91
N VAL A 232 4.57 -12.86 -8.59
CA VAL A 232 6.00 -12.96 -8.86
C VAL A 232 6.77 -12.74 -7.57
N LYS A 233 7.84 -13.51 -7.39
CA LYS A 233 8.74 -13.40 -6.24
C LYS A 233 9.14 -11.94 -6.00
N GLY A 234 8.89 -11.46 -4.79
CA GLY A 234 9.30 -10.11 -4.36
C GLY A 234 8.60 -8.96 -5.06
N MET A 235 7.42 -9.15 -5.65
CA MET A 235 6.73 -8.11 -6.44
C MET A 235 6.36 -6.83 -5.66
N THR A 236 6.31 -6.90 -4.32
CA THR A 236 6.18 -5.71 -3.47
C THR A 236 7.37 -4.78 -3.62
N ALA A 237 8.58 -5.33 -3.75
CA ALA A 237 9.81 -4.61 -4.08
C ALA A 237 10.03 -3.33 -3.22
N GLY A 238 9.78 -3.41 -1.92
CA GLY A 238 9.97 -2.30 -0.98
C GLY A 238 8.83 -1.28 -0.93
N LYS A 239 7.72 -1.50 -1.66
CA LYS A 239 6.55 -0.60 -1.65
C LYS A 239 5.96 -0.40 -0.26
N GLY A 240 6.03 -1.38 0.64
CA GLY A 240 5.61 -1.24 2.03
C GLY A 240 6.47 -0.23 2.80
N TYR A 241 7.78 -0.19 2.55
CA TYR A 241 8.69 0.80 3.14
C TYR A 241 8.50 2.19 2.54
N ILE A 242 8.26 2.28 1.23
CA ILE A 242 7.91 3.54 0.56
C ILE A 242 6.61 4.11 1.13
N ALA A 243 5.61 3.27 1.36
CA ALA A 243 4.34 3.67 1.96
C ALA A 243 4.52 4.22 3.38
N LEU A 244 5.39 3.61 4.18
CA LEU A 244 5.77 4.12 5.50
C LEU A 244 6.44 5.50 5.41
N ALA A 245 7.36 5.67 4.45
CA ALA A 245 7.99 6.96 4.21
C ALA A 245 6.93 8.03 3.82
N ALA A 246 6.04 7.69 2.89
CA ALA A 246 4.93 8.56 2.48
C ALA A 246 4.04 8.97 3.65
N LEU A 247 3.79 8.06 4.60
CA LEU A 247 3.02 8.35 5.82
C LEU A 247 3.70 9.40 6.71
N ILE A 248 5.02 9.27 6.91
CA ILE A 248 5.84 10.22 7.68
C ILE A 248 5.82 11.59 7.01
N PHE A 249 6.04 11.64 5.69
CA PHE A 249 5.99 12.87 4.90
C PHE A 249 4.63 13.56 4.99
N ALA A 250 3.56 12.77 4.98
CA ALA A 250 2.20 13.24 5.07
C ALA A 250 1.78 13.69 6.47
N LYS A 251 2.65 13.57 7.48
CA LYS A 251 2.37 13.90 8.88
C LYS A 251 1.08 13.21 9.38
N TRP A 252 0.89 11.95 8.98
CA TRP A 252 -0.26 11.12 9.36
C TRP A 252 -1.63 11.78 9.05
N ARG A 253 -1.73 12.55 7.96
CA ARG A 253 -3.01 13.10 7.45
C ARG A 253 -3.42 12.36 6.17
N PRO A 254 -4.61 11.72 6.12
CA PRO A 254 -5.01 10.86 4.99
C PRO A 254 -4.90 11.51 3.62
N VAL A 255 -5.35 12.76 3.48
CA VAL A 255 -5.29 13.49 2.20
C VAL A 255 -3.83 13.76 1.79
N ASN A 256 -2.98 14.13 2.75
CA ASN A 256 -1.55 14.32 2.48
C ASN A 256 -0.87 12.99 2.14
N VAL A 257 -1.33 11.87 2.73
CA VAL A 257 -0.83 10.51 2.41
C VAL A 257 -1.09 10.21 0.93
N MET A 258 -2.29 10.50 0.44
CA MET A 258 -2.62 10.35 -0.98
C MET A 258 -1.68 11.17 -1.87
N PHE A 259 -1.45 12.45 -1.57
CA PHE A 259 -0.55 13.28 -2.36
C PHE A 259 0.91 12.81 -2.30
N ALA A 260 1.38 12.35 -1.14
CA ALA A 260 2.70 11.75 -1.01
C ALA A 260 2.80 10.48 -1.87
N CYS A 261 1.84 9.57 -1.78
CA CYS A 261 1.81 8.36 -2.61
C CYS A 261 1.71 8.65 -4.11
N LEU A 262 0.97 9.68 -4.53
CA LEU A 262 0.92 10.16 -5.91
C LEU A 262 2.27 10.70 -6.37
N LEU A 263 2.98 11.45 -5.52
CA LEU A 263 4.34 11.91 -5.82
C LEU A 263 5.31 10.74 -6.00
N PHE A 264 5.28 9.76 -5.10
CA PHE A 264 6.09 8.54 -5.24
C PHE A 264 5.73 7.74 -6.49
N GLY A 265 4.45 7.59 -6.77
CA GLY A 265 3.97 6.94 -7.99
C GLY A 265 4.39 7.68 -9.25
N PHE A 266 4.44 9.01 -9.22
CA PHE A 266 4.90 9.83 -10.33
C PHE A 266 6.39 9.63 -10.58
N LEU A 267 7.20 9.64 -9.52
CA LEU A 267 8.63 9.41 -9.61
C LEU A 267 8.94 8.01 -10.13
N ASP A 268 8.19 6.99 -9.71
CA ASP A 268 8.36 5.62 -10.19
C ASP A 268 7.88 5.47 -11.65
N ALA A 269 6.75 6.09 -12.02
CA ALA A 269 6.29 6.12 -13.42
C ALA A 269 7.29 6.85 -14.35
N LEU A 270 7.88 7.95 -13.88
CA LEU A 270 8.93 8.67 -14.58
C LEU A 270 10.21 7.82 -14.69
N ALA A 271 10.59 7.11 -13.61
CA ALA A 271 11.69 6.17 -13.62
C ALA A 271 11.49 5.08 -14.67
N ILE A 272 10.32 4.44 -14.71
CA ILE A 272 9.98 3.43 -15.71
C ILE A 272 10.05 3.99 -17.13
N ARG A 273 9.57 5.22 -17.35
CA ARG A 273 9.52 5.82 -18.69
C ARG A 273 10.89 6.22 -19.24
N LEU A 274 11.79 6.69 -18.37
CA LEU A 274 13.14 7.12 -18.78
C LEU A 274 14.14 5.95 -18.80
N GLN A 275 13.76 4.75 -18.35
CA GLN A 275 14.61 3.56 -18.46
C GLN A 275 14.99 3.30 -19.93
N GLY A 276 16.29 3.31 -20.21
CA GLY A 276 16.83 3.05 -21.56
C GLY A 276 16.68 4.21 -22.55
N ALA A 277 16.04 5.32 -22.16
CA ALA A 277 15.95 6.52 -22.99
C ALA A 277 17.28 7.32 -22.91
N PRO A 278 17.83 7.80 -24.03
CA PRO A 278 18.95 8.73 -23.99
C PRO A 278 18.48 10.04 -23.37
N LEU A 279 19.04 10.42 -22.23
CA LEU A 279 18.75 11.71 -21.62
C LEU A 279 19.53 12.80 -22.35
N PRO A 280 18.89 13.94 -22.67
CA PRO A 280 19.60 15.09 -23.20
C PRO A 280 20.64 15.52 -22.16
N LEU A 281 21.89 15.74 -22.60
CA LEU A 281 23.11 16.03 -21.82
C LEU A 281 23.91 14.85 -21.20
N ILE A 282 23.31 13.74 -20.78
CA ILE A 282 24.01 12.71 -19.96
C ILE A 282 24.26 11.41 -20.74
N GLY A 283 23.56 11.19 -21.86
CA GLY A 283 23.65 9.95 -22.64
C GLY A 283 22.77 8.84 -22.07
N ARG A 284 23.13 7.57 -22.31
CA ARG A 284 22.38 6.42 -21.80
C ARG A 284 22.70 6.21 -20.32
N VAL A 285 21.73 6.54 -19.47
CA VAL A 285 21.85 6.33 -18.02
C VAL A 285 21.58 4.85 -17.67
N PRO A 286 22.40 4.23 -16.81
CA PRO A 286 22.15 2.87 -16.33
C PRO A 286 20.78 2.73 -15.68
N VAL A 287 20.09 1.62 -15.97
CA VAL A 287 18.74 1.33 -15.46
C VAL A 287 18.70 1.36 -13.92
N GLN A 288 19.78 0.94 -13.26
CA GLN A 288 19.90 0.96 -11.80
C GLN A 288 19.85 2.37 -11.22
N LEU A 289 20.47 3.35 -11.90
CA LEU A 289 20.41 4.75 -11.46
C LEU A 289 19.00 5.32 -11.63
N MET A 290 18.33 4.94 -12.72
CA MET A 290 16.94 5.33 -12.96
C MET A 290 15.99 4.73 -11.91
N GLN A 291 16.20 3.48 -11.52
CA GLN A 291 15.46 2.81 -10.45
C GLN A 291 15.77 3.37 -9.06
N ALA A 292 16.96 3.94 -8.86
CA ALA A 292 17.32 4.64 -7.63
C ALA A 292 16.67 6.03 -7.51
N LEU A 293 16.17 6.59 -8.62
CA LEU A 293 15.68 7.96 -8.70
C LEU A 293 14.57 8.28 -7.68
N PRO A 294 13.52 7.45 -7.50
CA PRO A 294 12.52 7.70 -6.48
C PRO A 294 13.15 7.86 -5.09
N TYR A 295 14.05 6.95 -4.70
CA TYR A 295 14.71 6.94 -3.39
C TYR A 295 15.62 8.15 -3.17
N ILE A 296 16.44 8.51 -4.16
CA ILE A 296 17.32 9.68 -4.09
C ILE A 296 16.50 10.95 -3.90
N LEU A 297 15.44 11.11 -4.70
CA LEU A 297 14.57 12.28 -4.60
C LEU A 297 13.80 12.31 -3.27
N THR A 298 13.48 11.13 -2.73
CA THR A 298 12.89 11.00 -1.38
C THR A 298 13.81 11.58 -0.31
N VAL A 299 15.09 11.25 -0.36
CA VAL A 299 16.10 11.76 0.59
C VAL A 299 16.22 13.28 0.47
N VAL A 300 16.27 13.80 -0.77
CA VAL A 300 16.35 15.25 -1.03
C VAL A 300 15.11 15.97 -0.50
N LEU A 301 13.91 15.44 -0.73
CA LEU A 301 12.67 16.05 -0.25
C LEU A 301 12.58 16.05 1.28
N LEU A 302 12.97 14.95 1.93
CA LEU A 302 12.99 14.85 3.39
C LEU A 302 13.99 15.82 4.01
N ALA A 303 15.21 15.85 3.46
CA ALA A 303 16.29 16.67 3.99
C ALA A 303 16.06 18.17 3.72
N GLY A 304 15.47 18.52 2.58
CA GLY A 304 15.38 19.90 2.10
C GLY A 304 14.10 20.66 2.44
N PHE A 305 12.94 20.00 2.41
CA PHE A 305 11.65 20.72 2.32
C PHE A 305 10.64 20.38 3.41
N ILE A 306 10.86 19.30 4.17
CA ILE A 306 9.84 18.76 5.05
C ILE A 306 10.18 19.09 6.50
N GLY A 307 9.47 20.09 7.04
CA GLY A 307 9.59 20.49 8.45
C GLY A 307 9.22 19.35 9.41
N LYS A 308 9.58 19.50 10.70
CA LYS A 308 9.48 18.47 11.75
C LYS A 308 8.20 17.61 11.65
N ALA A 309 8.37 16.31 11.43
CA ALA A 309 7.33 15.30 11.56
C ALA A 309 7.29 14.85 13.03
N ILE A 310 6.16 15.07 13.70
CA ILE A 310 5.98 14.67 15.11
C ILE A 310 5.13 13.39 15.09
N PRO A 311 5.73 12.22 15.37
CA PRO A 311 4.97 10.98 15.49
C PRO A 311 4.11 10.98 16.77
N PRO A 312 3.10 10.10 16.87
CA PRO A 312 2.32 9.94 18.10
C PRO A 312 3.22 9.63 19.30
N LYS A 313 3.00 10.30 20.43
CA LYS A 313 3.92 10.25 21.60
C LYS A 313 4.12 8.84 22.18
N ALA A 314 3.09 8.01 22.15
CA ALA A 314 3.17 6.63 22.64
C ALA A 314 3.49 5.61 21.52
N GLY A 315 3.92 6.10 20.34
CA GLY A 315 4.31 5.28 19.20
C GLY A 315 5.51 4.39 19.53
N GLY A 316 5.42 3.10 19.18
CA GLY A 316 6.51 2.14 19.37
C GLY A 316 6.65 1.60 20.80
N VAL A 317 5.91 2.15 21.78
CA VAL A 317 6.01 1.76 23.19
C VAL A 317 4.87 0.79 23.57
N PRO A 318 5.21 -0.41 24.08
CA PRO A 318 4.21 -1.32 24.63
C PRO A 318 3.43 -0.69 25.80
N TYR A 319 2.11 -0.85 25.80
CA TYR A 319 1.29 -0.32 26.89
C TYR A 319 1.21 -1.32 28.05
N VAL A 320 1.46 -0.82 29.26
CA VAL A 320 1.30 -1.57 30.52
C VAL A 320 0.17 -0.92 31.29
N LYS A 321 -0.86 -1.71 31.63
CA LYS A 321 -1.98 -1.24 32.44
C LYS A 321 -1.49 -0.99 33.87
N GLU A 322 -1.67 0.22 34.37
CA GLU A 322 -1.45 0.54 35.78
C GLU A 322 -2.50 -0.24 36.61
N ARG A 323 -2.01 -0.99 37.61
CA ARG A 323 -2.85 -1.80 38.51
C ARG A 323 -3.34 -0.97 39.67
#